data_AF-A0AAV2TGI4-F1
#
_entry.id   AF-A0AAV2TGI4-F1
#
_cell.length_a   1.000
_cell.length_b   1.000
_cell.length_c   1.000
_cell.angle_alpha   90.00
_cell.angle_beta   90.00
_cell.angle_gamma   90.00
#
_symmetry.space_group_name_H-M   'P 1'
#
loop_
_entity.id
_entity.type
_entity.pdbx_description
1 polymer ?
#
loop_
_entity_poly.entity_id
_entity_poly.type
_entity_poly.pdbx_seq_one_letter_code
_entity_poly.pdbx_strand_id
1 'polypeptide(L)'
;MANYIPNARTPFVNVYQEIQNSRGRDLNEEVDIMIPTYLFDRRILRAIEMKNVEYVENYLKKCSRNIERYYFLETVTSLSPMTRSIIISNLLGFALLYSSSDCLKLLLDVGADPFQVAYFIEWVSHQNSERKILLYEAPSIILLSGSLKEAHRNDCVAIFSHLRQSDTKLHLPVLMRRQQFELPNEPISSIVRFGDAWECIERELEKKGGGDLSRRKNLLRELKGAYRSNSYEKLASNKK
;
A
#
# COMPACT_ATOMS: atom_id res chain seq x y z
N MET A 1 5.19 -20.16 31.16
CA MET A 1 4.64 -18.92 30.56
C MET A 1 5.77 -17.91 30.49
N ALA A 2 6.43 -17.80 29.33
CA ALA A 2 7.52 -16.85 29.15
C ALA A 2 6.92 -15.52 28.67
N ASN A 3 7.05 -14.47 29.50
CA ASN A 3 6.77 -13.09 29.12
C ASN A 3 7.78 -12.66 28.06
N TYR A 4 7.42 -12.82 26.79
CA TYR A 4 8.24 -12.41 25.66
C TYR A 4 8.12 -10.89 25.48
N ILE A 5 9.21 -10.20 25.80
CA ILE A 5 9.40 -8.79 25.43
C ILE A 5 9.65 -8.76 23.92
N PRO A 6 8.87 -7.98 23.13
CA PRO A 6 9.06 -7.90 21.69
C PRO A 6 10.50 -7.50 21.38
N ASN A 7 11.19 -8.29 20.55
CA ASN A 7 12.42 -7.83 19.90
C ASN A 7 12.05 -6.67 18.96
N ALA A 8 12.02 -5.46 19.51
CA ALA A 8 12.11 -4.22 18.78
C ALA A 8 13.53 -4.14 18.21
N ARG A 9 13.78 -4.81 17.08
CA ARG A 9 14.81 -4.29 16.19
C ARG A 9 14.27 -2.97 15.67
N THR A 10 14.62 -1.90 16.38
CA THR A 10 14.52 -0.52 15.94
C THR A 10 15.04 -0.49 14.50
N PRO A 11 14.35 0.18 13.56
CA PRO A 11 14.91 0.37 12.23
C PRO A 11 16.29 0.97 12.36
N PHE A 12 17.19 0.61 11.45
CA PHE A 12 18.46 1.33 11.30
C PHE A 12 18.26 2.82 10.96
N VAL A 13 17.03 3.24 10.62
CA VAL A 13 16.68 4.57 10.11
C VAL A 13 15.32 5.00 10.69
N ASN A 14 15.31 6.04 11.52
CA ASN A 14 14.06 6.71 11.89
C ASN A 14 13.58 7.53 10.68
N VAL A 15 12.79 6.90 9.80
CA VAL A 15 12.32 7.48 8.54
C VAL A 15 11.66 8.84 8.74
N TYR A 16 10.84 8.98 9.78
CA TYR A 16 10.23 10.27 10.11
C TYR A 16 11.31 11.34 10.35
N GLN A 17 12.27 11.06 11.23
CA GLN A 17 13.34 12.00 11.56
C GLN A 17 14.23 12.32 10.37
N GLU A 18 14.55 11.34 9.52
CA GLU A 18 15.40 11.55 8.35
C GLU A 18 14.71 12.39 7.28
N ILE A 19 13.41 12.20 7.06
CA ILE A 19 12.63 13.04 6.14
C ILE A 19 12.57 14.48 6.68
N GLN A 20 12.37 14.65 7.99
CA GLN A 20 12.40 15.98 8.62
C GLN A 20 13.77 16.65 8.46
N ASN A 21 14.86 15.93 8.72
CA ASN A 21 16.22 16.43 8.55
C ASN A 21 16.52 16.80 7.09
N SER A 22 16.05 15.98 6.13
CA SER A 22 16.28 16.20 4.70
C SER A 22 15.47 17.37 4.13
N ARG A 23 14.44 17.84 4.86
CA ARG A 23 13.59 18.95 4.40
C ARG A 23 14.32 20.30 4.45
N GLY A 24 15.17 20.51 5.46
CA GLY A 24 16.00 21.72 5.59
C GLY A 24 15.23 23.05 5.77
N ARG A 25 13.90 23.01 5.82
CA ARG A 25 12.98 24.14 6.00
C ARG A 25 11.74 23.75 6.82
N ASP A 26 10.98 24.75 7.22
CA ASP A 26 9.69 24.54 7.88
C ASP A 26 8.71 23.75 7.00
N LEU A 27 7.85 22.97 7.66
CA LEU A 27 6.83 22.15 7.02
C LEU A 27 5.74 23.03 6.40
N ASN A 28 5.46 22.81 5.11
CA ASN A 28 4.27 23.34 4.45
C ASN A 28 3.19 22.26 4.42
N GLU A 29 2.20 22.36 5.31
CA GLU A 29 1.15 21.35 5.48
C GLU A 29 0.30 21.10 4.22
N GLU A 30 0.21 22.08 3.31
CA GLU A 30 -0.60 21.96 2.09
C GLU A 30 0.03 21.02 1.05
N VAL A 31 1.37 21.04 0.94
CA VAL A 31 2.08 20.34 -0.15
C VAL A 31 3.07 19.29 0.35
N ASP A 32 3.60 19.45 1.56
CA ASP A 32 4.57 18.51 2.11
C ASP A 32 3.87 17.31 2.75
N ILE A 33 4.50 16.16 2.62
CA ILE A 33 3.97 14.91 3.14
C ILE A 33 4.49 14.72 4.57
N MET A 34 3.56 14.50 5.50
CA MET A 34 3.86 14.12 6.87
C MET A 34 3.68 12.62 7.05
N ILE A 35 4.77 11.93 7.40
CA ILE A 35 4.72 10.51 7.73
C ILE A 35 4.05 10.33 9.11
N PRO A 36 3.02 9.47 9.24
CA PRO A 36 2.35 9.23 10.51
C PRO A 36 3.23 8.37 11.42
N THR A 37 2.86 8.31 12.70
CA THR A 37 3.44 7.29 13.59
C THR A 37 3.05 5.89 13.12
N TYR A 38 4.02 4.98 13.06
CA TYR A 38 3.83 3.61 12.58
C TYR A 38 4.35 2.57 13.57
N LEU A 39 3.86 1.34 13.44
CA LEU A 39 4.23 0.17 14.23
C LEU A 39 5.14 -0.76 13.44
N PHE A 40 6.06 -1.41 14.15
CA PHE A 40 6.89 -2.50 13.65
C PHE A 40 6.33 -3.82 14.13
N ASP A 41 5.50 -4.45 13.31
CA ASP A 41 4.98 -5.77 13.62
C ASP A 41 5.02 -6.66 12.37
N ARG A 42 6.18 -7.26 12.11
CA ARG A 42 6.37 -8.15 10.96
C ARG A 42 5.53 -9.43 11.08
N ARG A 43 5.07 -9.80 12.27
CA ARG A 43 4.28 -11.03 12.47
C ARG A 43 2.87 -10.87 11.91
N ILE A 44 2.20 -9.76 12.21
CA ILE A 44 0.87 -9.51 11.64
C ILE A 44 0.93 -9.32 10.13
N LEU A 45 1.97 -8.63 9.62
CA LEU A 45 2.17 -8.49 8.16
C LEU A 45 2.41 -9.85 7.50
N ARG A 46 3.24 -10.71 8.11
CA ARG A 46 3.49 -12.07 7.61
C ARG A 46 2.25 -12.95 7.68
N ALA A 47 1.41 -12.80 8.71
CA ALA A 47 0.15 -13.51 8.80
C ALA A 47 -0.79 -13.14 7.64
N ILE A 48 -0.88 -11.85 7.28
CA ILE A 48 -1.64 -11.38 6.12
C ILE A 48 -1.07 -11.96 4.82
N GLU A 49 0.25 -11.90 4.64
CA GLU A 49 0.96 -12.46 3.47
C GLU A 49 0.70 -13.96 3.33
N MET A 50 0.68 -14.70 4.43
CA MET A 50 0.39 -16.14 4.48
C MET A 50 -1.11 -16.47 4.49
N LYS A 51 -1.99 -15.48 4.37
CA LYS A 51 -3.46 -15.62 4.41
C LYS A 51 -3.97 -16.29 5.70
N ASN A 52 -3.28 -16.09 6.82
CA ASN A 52 -3.67 -16.62 8.13
C ASN A 52 -4.69 -15.68 8.81
N VAL A 53 -5.95 -15.79 8.42
CA VAL A 53 -7.07 -14.97 8.91
C VAL A 53 -7.28 -15.11 10.41
N GLU A 54 -7.15 -16.33 10.94
CA GLU A 54 -7.36 -16.61 12.38
C GLU A 54 -6.37 -15.81 13.24
N TYR A 55 -5.11 -15.71 12.82
CA TYR A 55 -4.13 -14.90 13.51
C TYR A 55 -4.51 -13.41 13.47
N VAL A 56 -4.94 -12.90 12.31
CA VAL A 56 -5.35 -11.51 12.13
C VAL A 56 -6.56 -11.17 12.99
N GLU A 57 -7.56 -12.05 13.02
CA GLU A 57 -8.76 -11.89 13.83
C GLU A 57 -8.43 -11.86 15.33
N ASN A 58 -7.63 -12.83 15.80
CA ASN A 58 -7.20 -12.89 17.20
C ASN A 58 -6.35 -11.69 17.61
N TYR A 59 -5.56 -11.16 16.69
CA TYR A 59 -4.79 -9.93 16.89
C TYR A 59 -5.71 -8.72 17.08
N LEU A 60 -6.70 -8.54 16.21
CA LEU A 60 -7.65 -7.42 16.27
C LEU A 60 -8.58 -7.52 17.48
N LYS A 61 -8.96 -8.73 17.91
CA LYS A 61 -9.70 -8.92 19.18
C LYS A 61 -8.94 -8.39 20.40
N LYS A 62 -7.61 -8.55 20.42
CA LYS A 62 -6.76 -8.06 21.52
C LYS A 62 -6.45 -6.57 21.40
N CYS A 63 -6.31 -6.08 20.17
CA CYS A 63 -5.87 -4.71 19.87
C CYS A 63 -6.77 -4.06 18.81
N SER A 64 -8.05 -3.84 19.11
CA SER A 64 -9.04 -3.36 18.12
C SER A 64 -8.67 -2.03 17.48
N ARG A 65 -8.05 -1.11 18.23
CA ARG A 65 -7.57 0.19 17.73
C ARG A 65 -6.48 0.08 16.66
N ASN A 66 -5.90 -1.10 16.45
CA ASN A 66 -4.88 -1.31 15.42
C ASN A 66 -5.44 -1.35 14.00
N ILE A 67 -6.77 -1.35 13.84
CA ILE A 67 -7.39 -1.31 12.51
C ILE A 67 -7.04 -0.04 11.73
N GLU A 68 -6.92 1.10 12.42
CA GLU A 68 -6.55 2.40 11.85
C GLU A 68 -5.03 2.68 11.93
N ARG A 69 -4.25 1.83 12.60
CA ARG A 69 -2.82 2.06 12.82
C ARG A 69 -2.02 1.79 11.54
N TYR A 70 -0.94 2.54 11.41
CA TYR A 70 0.05 2.37 10.35
C TYR A 70 1.08 1.32 10.73
N TYR A 71 1.49 0.52 9.74
CA TYR A 71 2.51 -0.52 9.86
C TYR A 71 3.60 -0.30 8.83
N PHE A 72 4.83 -0.54 9.25
CA PHE A 72 6.01 -0.33 8.42
C PHE A 72 6.49 -1.64 7.77
N LEU A 73 6.74 -1.57 6.46
CA LEU A 73 7.38 -2.62 5.68
C LEU A 73 8.49 -2.02 4.81
N GLU A 74 9.75 -2.38 5.08
CA GLU A 74 10.91 -2.08 4.23
C GLU A 74 11.34 -3.34 3.47
N THR A 75 11.69 -3.14 2.20
CA THR A 75 12.27 -4.10 1.28
C THR A 75 13.50 -3.48 0.61
N VAL A 76 14.63 -4.18 0.61
CA VAL A 76 15.84 -3.76 -0.11
C VAL A 76 15.76 -4.31 -1.53
N THR A 77 15.75 -3.42 -2.52
CA THR A 77 15.59 -3.77 -3.95
C THR A 77 16.90 -3.81 -4.71
N SER A 78 17.92 -3.09 -4.25
CA SER A 78 19.29 -3.13 -4.78
C SER A 78 20.30 -2.83 -3.66
N LEU A 79 21.49 -3.40 -3.76
CA LEU A 79 22.60 -3.15 -2.82
C LEU A 79 23.65 -2.18 -3.39
N SER A 80 23.68 -1.96 -4.70
CA SER A 80 24.62 -1.05 -5.36
C SER A 80 24.00 -0.42 -6.62
N PRO A 81 23.51 0.83 -6.57
CA PRO A 81 23.34 1.64 -5.36
C PRO A 81 22.34 1.00 -4.39
N MET A 82 22.43 1.34 -3.10
CA MET A 82 21.52 0.82 -2.10
C MET A 82 20.16 1.49 -2.30
N THR A 83 19.17 0.69 -2.74
CA THR A 83 17.79 1.13 -2.96
C THR A 83 16.86 0.40 -2.01
N ARG A 84 16.06 1.18 -1.28
CA ARG A 84 15.07 0.68 -0.33
C ARG A 84 13.70 1.17 -0.75
N SER A 85 12.72 0.26 -0.72
CA SER A 85 11.32 0.58 -0.88
C SER A 85 10.63 0.36 0.46
N ILE A 86 9.98 1.40 0.96
CA ILE A 86 9.30 1.39 2.24
C ILE A 86 7.83 1.71 2.00
N ILE A 87 6.96 0.89 2.59
CA ILE A 87 5.51 1.07 2.58
C ILE A 87 5.07 1.25 4.03
N ILE A 88 4.32 2.32 4.28
CA ILE A 88 3.66 2.57 5.56
C ILE A 88 2.17 2.65 5.29
N SER A 89 1.43 1.64 5.76
CA SER A 89 0.01 1.48 5.45
C SER A 89 -0.73 0.84 6.62
N ASN A 90 -2.06 0.93 6.64
CA ASN A 90 -2.87 0.10 7.54
C ASN A 90 -2.83 -1.38 7.12
N LEU A 91 -3.38 -2.27 7.96
CA LEU A 91 -3.43 -3.71 7.68
C LEU A 91 -4.18 -4.04 6.39
N LEU A 92 -5.23 -3.26 6.06
CA LEU A 92 -6.00 -3.46 4.84
C LEU A 92 -5.17 -3.20 3.58
N GLY A 93 -4.33 -2.17 3.57
CA GLY A 93 -3.36 -1.94 2.49
C GLY A 93 -2.41 -3.11 2.29
N PHE A 94 -1.94 -3.75 3.37
CA PHE A 94 -1.12 -4.97 3.24
C PHE A 94 -1.94 -6.17 2.73
N ALA A 95 -3.21 -6.30 3.12
CA ALA A 95 -4.07 -7.33 2.55
C ALA A 95 -4.31 -7.14 1.04
N LEU A 96 -4.45 -5.88 0.60
CA LEU A 96 -4.50 -5.51 -0.82
C LEU A 96 -3.18 -5.83 -1.54
N LEU A 97 -2.02 -5.53 -0.93
CA LEU A 97 -0.69 -5.78 -1.50
C LEU A 97 -0.36 -7.27 -1.68
N TYR A 98 -0.85 -8.12 -0.78
CA TYR A 98 -0.54 -9.56 -0.75
C TYR A 98 -1.65 -10.44 -1.35
N SER A 99 -2.67 -9.86 -1.99
CA SER A 99 -3.82 -10.61 -2.52
C SER A 99 -4.51 -11.49 -1.46
N SER A 100 -4.61 -11.01 -0.23
CA SER A 100 -5.13 -11.78 0.92
C SER A 100 -6.64 -11.53 1.08
N SER A 101 -7.46 -12.15 0.24
CA SER A 101 -8.91 -11.87 0.13
C SER A 101 -9.66 -12.00 1.46
N ASP A 102 -9.39 -13.07 2.20
CA ASP A 102 -10.14 -13.37 3.42
C ASP A 102 -9.72 -12.45 4.58
N CYS A 103 -8.43 -12.08 4.65
CA CYS A 103 -7.96 -11.06 5.58
C CYS A 103 -8.56 -9.70 5.21
N LEU A 104 -8.63 -9.37 3.92
CA LEU A 104 -9.26 -8.14 3.44
C LEU A 104 -10.74 -8.08 3.81
N LYS A 105 -11.48 -9.17 3.61
CA LYS A 105 -12.88 -9.27 4.01
C LYS A 105 -13.04 -9.00 5.51
N LEU A 106 -12.27 -9.70 6.34
CA LEU A 106 -12.26 -9.50 7.79
C LEU A 106 -12.00 -8.02 8.15
N LEU A 107 -11.00 -7.39 7.52
CA LEU A 107 -10.61 -6.02 7.80
C LEU A 107 -11.70 -5.01 7.38
N LEU A 108 -12.38 -5.23 6.25
CA LEU A 108 -13.53 -4.45 5.82
C LEU A 108 -14.71 -4.62 6.80
N ASP A 109 -15.01 -5.86 7.22
CA ASP A 109 -16.11 -6.17 8.13
C ASP A 109 -15.95 -5.47 9.50
N VAL A 110 -14.72 -5.20 9.92
CA VAL A 110 -14.42 -4.46 11.16
C VAL A 110 -14.14 -2.96 10.94
N GLY A 111 -14.40 -2.45 9.74
CA GLY A 111 -14.43 -1.01 9.44
C GLY A 111 -13.13 -0.40 8.92
N ALA A 112 -12.16 -1.18 8.43
CA ALA A 112 -10.99 -0.60 7.75
C ALA A 112 -11.40 0.11 6.46
N ASP A 113 -10.86 1.31 6.24
CA ASP A 113 -11.11 2.10 5.05
C ASP A 113 -10.06 1.82 3.95
N PRO A 114 -10.47 1.38 2.73
CA PRO A 114 -9.58 1.27 1.57
C PRO A 114 -8.96 2.58 1.09
N PHE A 115 -9.58 3.71 1.43
CA PHE A 115 -9.10 5.05 1.10
C PHE A 115 -8.25 5.67 2.21
N GLN A 116 -8.06 4.98 3.34
CA GLN A 116 -7.06 5.39 4.31
C GLN A 116 -5.72 5.54 3.58
N VAL A 117 -5.10 6.70 3.78
CA VAL A 117 -3.84 7.05 3.14
C VAL A 117 -2.77 6.03 3.47
N ALA A 118 -1.92 5.70 2.50
CA ALA A 118 -0.68 4.96 2.63
C ALA A 118 0.49 5.81 2.10
N TYR A 119 1.69 5.53 2.61
CA TYR A 119 2.91 6.26 2.29
C TYR A 119 3.92 5.32 1.66
N PHE A 120 4.52 5.77 0.57
CA PHE A 120 5.51 5.01 -0.20
C PHE A 120 6.79 5.83 -0.26
N ILE A 121 7.89 5.25 0.19
CA ILE A 121 9.18 5.91 0.17
C ILE A 121 10.13 5.04 -0.64
N GLU A 122 10.65 5.61 -1.72
CA GLU A 122 11.81 5.08 -2.43
C GLU A 122 13.04 5.86 -1.97
N TRP A 123 13.98 5.14 -1.40
CA TRP A 123 15.22 5.70 -0.88
C TRP A 123 16.37 5.13 -1.68
N VAL A 124 17.11 6.00 -2.37
CA VAL A 124 18.33 5.64 -3.09
C VAL A 124 19.50 6.33 -2.42
N SER A 125 20.53 5.56 -2.06
CA SER A 125 21.78 6.07 -1.51
C SER A 125 22.97 5.57 -2.31
N HIS A 126 23.82 6.51 -2.73
CA HIS A 126 25.10 6.25 -3.38
C HIS A 126 26.26 6.33 -2.36
N GLN A 127 27.39 5.69 -2.69
CA GLN A 127 28.60 5.70 -1.86
C GLN A 127 29.17 7.13 -1.69
N ASN A 128 28.86 8.05 -2.60
CA ASN A 128 29.36 9.44 -2.61
C ASN A 128 28.50 10.43 -1.80
N SER A 129 27.69 9.96 -0.85
CA SER A 129 26.77 10.77 -0.02
C SER A 129 25.58 11.40 -0.74
N GLU A 130 25.44 11.24 -2.06
CA GLU A 130 24.22 11.60 -2.78
C GLU A 130 23.06 10.71 -2.33
N ARG A 131 22.00 11.35 -1.84
CA ARG A 131 20.78 10.71 -1.36
C ARG A 131 19.59 11.28 -2.11
N LYS A 132 18.79 10.38 -2.66
CA LYS A 132 17.50 10.71 -3.26
C LYS A 132 16.41 10.01 -2.48
N ILE A 133 15.47 10.79 -1.94
CA ILE A 133 14.27 10.27 -1.29
C ILE A 133 13.08 10.70 -2.13
N LEU A 134 12.26 9.74 -2.53
CA LEU A 134 11.03 9.98 -3.26
C LEU A 134 9.86 9.44 -2.43
N LEU A 135 8.98 10.34 -2.03
CA LEU A 135 7.88 10.09 -1.13
C LEU A 135 6.55 10.30 -1.87
N TYR A 136 5.63 9.35 -1.68
CA TYR A 136 4.27 9.42 -2.18
C TYR A 136 3.29 9.24 -1.03
N GLU A 137 2.20 9.99 -1.11
CA GLU A 137 1.01 9.82 -0.28
C GLU A 137 -0.16 9.52 -1.20
N ALA A 138 -0.81 8.37 -1.00
CA ALA A 138 -1.88 7.87 -1.87
C ALA A 138 -2.83 6.95 -1.09
N PRO A 139 -4.08 6.75 -1.51
CA PRO A 139 -5.00 5.86 -0.82
C PRO A 139 -4.52 4.39 -0.88
N SER A 140 -4.69 3.63 0.21
CA SER A 140 -4.22 2.24 0.32
C SER A 140 -4.72 1.34 -0.81
N ILE A 141 -5.88 1.63 -1.41
CA ILE A 141 -6.43 0.92 -2.57
C ILE A 141 -5.44 0.76 -3.73
N ILE A 142 -4.48 1.68 -3.91
CA ILE A 142 -3.49 1.59 -4.99
C ILE A 142 -2.54 0.40 -4.86
N LEU A 143 -2.40 -0.17 -3.65
CA LEU A 143 -1.59 -1.36 -3.39
C LEU A 143 -2.10 -2.58 -4.17
N LEU A 144 -3.36 -2.58 -4.61
CA LEU A 144 -3.91 -3.58 -5.54
C LEU A 144 -3.11 -3.72 -6.83
N SER A 145 -2.48 -2.64 -7.30
CA SER A 145 -1.65 -2.68 -8.51
C SER A 145 -0.50 -3.69 -8.41
N GLY A 146 -0.03 -4.04 -7.20
CA GLY A 146 0.97 -5.09 -6.99
C GLY A 146 0.42 -6.51 -7.11
N SER A 147 -0.87 -6.66 -6.86
CA SER A 147 -1.60 -7.92 -6.74
C SER A 147 -2.32 -8.36 -8.00
N LEU A 148 -2.65 -7.39 -8.88
CA LEU A 148 -3.29 -7.61 -10.17
C LEU A 148 -2.40 -8.39 -11.12
N LYS A 149 -2.38 -9.71 -10.99
CA LYS A 149 -1.69 -10.67 -11.85
C LYS A 149 -2.63 -11.82 -12.17
N GLU A 150 -2.50 -12.41 -13.35
CA GLU A 150 -3.32 -13.57 -13.72
C GLU A 150 -3.18 -14.75 -12.75
N ALA A 151 -1.98 -14.96 -12.19
CA ALA A 151 -1.75 -15.99 -11.17
C ALA A 151 -2.60 -15.79 -9.89
N HIS A 152 -3.06 -14.57 -9.62
CA HIS A 152 -3.91 -14.21 -8.48
C HIS A 152 -5.32 -13.82 -8.93
N ARG A 153 -5.78 -14.24 -10.12
CA ARG A 153 -7.09 -13.83 -10.66
C ARG A 153 -8.24 -14.11 -9.70
N ASN A 154 -8.28 -15.30 -9.10
CA ASN A 154 -9.34 -15.68 -8.16
C ASN A 154 -9.33 -14.78 -6.91
N ASP A 155 -8.15 -14.52 -6.35
CA ASP A 155 -8.00 -13.60 -5.21
C ASP A 155 -8.44 -12.18 -5.61
N CYS A 156 -8.07 -11.71 -6.80
CA CYS A 156 -8.49 -10.39 -7.30
C CYS A 156 -10.01 -10.31 -7.44
N VAL A 157 -10.65 -11.32 -8.02
CA VAL A 157 -12.12 -11.38 -8.13
C VAL A 157 -12.77 -11.34 -6.75
N ALA A 158 -12.28 -12.12 -5.79
CA ALA A 158 -12.79 -12.12 -4.42
C ALA A 158 -12.61 -10.75 -3.75
N ILE A 159 -11.43 -10.14 -3.87
CA ILE A 159 -11.14 -8.81 -3.32
C ILE A 159 -12.10 -7.76 -3.88
N PHE A 160 -12.28 -7.69 -5.20
CA PHE A 160 -13.21 -6.72 -5.79
C PHE A 160 -14.66 -6.98 -5.42
N SER A 161 -15.06 -8.25 -5.26
CA SER A 161 -16.38 -8.62 -4.72
C SER A 161 -16.56 -8.08 -3.30
N HIS A 162 -15.59 -8.26 -2.40
CA HIS A 162 -15.65 -7.72 -1.04
C HIS A 162 -15.65 -6.18 -0.99
N LEU A 163 -14.85 -5.52 -1.84
CA LEU A 163 -14.88 -4.06 -1.98
C LEU A 163 -16.26 -3.57 -2.45
N ARG A 164 -16.91 -4.30 -3.36
CA ARG A 164 -18.26 -3.96 -3.83
C ARG A 164 -19.31 -4.15 -2.74
N GLN A 165 -19.23 -5.25 -2.00
CA GLN A 165 -20.14 -5.59 -0.90
C GLN A 165 -20.03 -4.61 0.27
N SER A 166 -18.84 -4.07 0.52
CA SER A 166 -18.58 -3.01 1.51
C SER A 166 -18.92 -1.59 1.01
N ASP A 167 -19.55 -1.47 -0.15
CA ASP A 167 -19.90 -0.19 -0.80
C ASP A 167 -18.70 0.77 -1.00
N THR A 168 -17.52 0.22 -1.28
CA THR A 168 -16.31 1.02 -1.53
C THR A 168 -16.51 1.94 -2.75
N LYS A 169 -16.28 3.24 -2.60
CA LYS A 169 -16.60 4.21 -3.66
C LYS A 169 -15.43 4.43 -4.63
N LEU A 170 -15.09 3.42 -5.43
CA LEU A 170 -14.00 3.48 -6.42
C LEU A 170 -14.19 4.49 -7.57
N HIS A 171 -15.37 5.11 -7.67
CA HIS A 171 -15.69 6.12 -8.68
C HIS A 171 -15.36 7.56 -8.22
N LEU A 172 -14.92 7.74 -6.96
CA LEU A 172 -14.59 9.06 -6.43
C LEU A 172 -13.18 9.49 -6.86
N PRO A 173 -12.95 10.80 -7.06
CA PRO A 173 -11.64 11.35 -7.37
C PRO A 173 -10.60 10.99 -6.31
N VAL A 174 -9.36 10.80 -6.77
CA VAL A 174 -8.21 10.50 -5.90
C VAL A 174 -7.16 11.58 -6.05
N LEU A 175 -6.64 12.04 -4.91
CA LEU A 175 -5.50 12.95 -4.84
C LEU A 175 -4.27 12.16 -4.37
N MET A 176 -3.16 12.33 -5.07
CA MET A 176 -1.87 11.84 -4.64
C MET A 176 -0.92 13.02 -4.45
N ARG A 177 -0.18 13.01 -3.35
CA ARG A 177 0.93 13.95 -3.14
C ARG A 177 2.24 13.23 -3.43
N ARG A 178 3.18 13.94 -4.04
CA ARG A 178 4.54 13.48 -4.30
C ARG A 178 5.51 14.51 -3.78
N GLN A 179 6.54 14.06 -3.07
CA GLN A 179 7.64 14.89 -2.61
C GLN A 179 8.99 14.22 -2.94
N GLN A 180 9.93 14.98 -3.48
CA GLN A 180 11.26 14.50 -3.84
C GLN A 180 12.32 15.33 -3.11
N PHE A 181 13.26 14.65 -2.46
CA PHE A 181 14.41 15.23 -1.77
C PHE A 181 15.68 14.79 -2.47
N GLU A 182 16.49 15.74 -2.92
CA GLU A 182 17.80 15.51 -3.56
C GLU A 182 18.77 16.57 -3.05
N LEU A 183 19.49 16.27 -1.97
CA LEU A 183 20.45 17.23 -1.39
C LEU A 183 21.56 17.57 -2.41
N PRO A 184 21.97 18.84 -2.53
CA PRO A 184 21.63 19.99 -1.67
C PRO A 184 20.37 20.78 -2.11
N ASN A 185 19.62 20.32 -3.11
CA ASN A 185 18.47 21.03 -3.64
C ASN A 185 17.29 21.03 -2.65
N GLU A 186 16.47 22.08 -2.71
CA GLU A 186 15.23 22.14 -1.95
C GLU A 186 14.25 21.03 -2.37
N PRO A 187 13.41 20.53 -1.45
CA PRO A 187 12.44 19.49 -1.76
C PRO A 187 11.39 19.98 -2.77
N ILE A 188 11.12 19.16 -3.78
CA ILE A 188 10.12 19.43 -4.81
C ILE A 188 8.84 18.69 -4.43
N SER A 189 7.74 19.42 -4.22
CA SER A 189 6.42 18.87 -3.91
C SER A 189 5.45 19.06 -5.08
N SER A 190 4.58 18.09 -5.32
CA SER A 190 3.58 18.12 -6.40
C SER A 190 2.33 17.33 -6.02
N ILE A 191 1.20 17.71 -6.60
CA ILE A 191 -0.08 17.03 -6.43
C ILE A 191 -0.53 16.48 -7.79
N VAL A 192 -0.92 15.21 -7.81
CA VAL A 192 -1.52 14.55 -8.97
C VAL A 192 -2.97 14.24 -8.64
N ARG A 193 -3.88 14.57 -9.57
CA ARG A 193 -5.32 14.34 -9.42
C ARG A 193 -5.77 13.31 -10.45
N PHE A 194 -6.52 12.32 -10.00
CA PHE A 194 -7.16 11.31 -10.84
C PHE A 194 -8.67 11.47 -10.76
N GLY A 195 -9.36 11.22 -11.87
CA GLY A 195 -10.81 11.31 -11.95
C GLY A 195 -11.52 10.26 -11.11
N ASP A 196 -10.92 9.06 -11.00
CA ASP A 196 -11.40 8.00 -10.12
C ASP A 196 -10.26 7.08 -9.62
N ALA A 197 -10.57 6.18 -8.68
CA ALA A 197 -9.59 5.22 -8.15
C ALA A 197 -9.13 4.21 -9.20
N TRP A 198 -9.95 3.92 -10.22
CA TRP A 198 -9.58 3.00 -11.30
C TRP A 198 -8.47 3.57 -12.16
N GLU A 199 -8.57 4.84 -12.53
CA GLU A 199 -7.55 5.56 -13.27
C GLU A 199 -6.24 5.57 -12.48
N CYS A 200 -6.31 5.84 -11.17
CA CYS A 200 -5.16 5.81 -10.28
C CYS A 200 -4.47 4.43 -10.27
N ILE A 201 -5.24 3.33 -10.12
CA ILE A 201 -4.70 1.96 -10.17
C ILE A 201 -4.09 1.63 -11.53
N GLU A 202 -4.73 2.04 -12.63
CA GLU A 202 -4.21 1.82 -13.99
C GLU A 202 -2.87 2.54 -14.21
N ARG A 203 -2.74 3.77 -13.71
CA ARG A 203 -1.51 4.56 -13.79
C ARG A 203 -0.38 3.96 -12.96
N GLU A 204 -0.68 3.41 -11.79
CA GLU A 204 0.30 2.68 -10.99
C GLU A 204 0.74 1.36 -11.66
N LEU A 205 -0.15 0.67 -12.39
CA LEU A 205 0.26 -0.47 -13.23
C LEU A 205 1.22 -0.04 -14.34
N GLU A 206 0.92 1.06 -15.03
CA GLU A 206 1.78 1.62 -16.09
C GLU A 206 3.15 2.01 -15.55
N LYS A 207 3.20 2.68 -14.39
CA LYS A 207 4.43 3.08 -13.71
C LYS A 207 5.31 1.87 -13.37
N LYS A 208 4.73 0.79 -12.87
CA LYS A 208 5.46 -0.45 -12.55
C LYS A 208 6.01 -1.15 -13.81
N GLY A 209 5.36 -0.97 -14.96
CA GLY A 209 5.77 -1.56 -16.24
C GLY A 209 5.86 -3.08 -16.19
N GLY A 210 6.54 -3.70 -17.16
CA GLY A 210 6.81 -5.15 -17.21
C GLY A 210 6.12 -5.89 -18.36
N GLY A 211 6.63 -7.07 -18.71
CA GLY A 211 6.20 -7.83 -19.89
C GLY A 211 4.74 -8.31 -19.88
N ASP A 212 4.11 -8.36 -18.71
CA ASP A 212 2.72 -8.77 -18.51
C ASP A 212 1.75 -7.57 -18.33
N LEU A 213 2.21 -6.33 -18.51
CA LEU A 213 1.40 -5.12 -18.31
C LEU A 213 0.06 -5.17 -19.05
N SER A 214 0.07 -5.60 -20.32
CA SER A 214 -1.16 -5.72 -21.13
C SER A 214 -2.18 -6.66 -20.48
N ARG A 215 -1.73 -7.80 -19.96
CA ARG A 215 -2.59 -8.76 -19.25
C ARG A 215 -3.16 -8.17 -17.97
N ARG A 216 -2.33 -7.48 -17.18
CA ARG A 216 -2.79 -6.81 -15.95
C ARG A 216 -3.81 -5.71 -16.22
N LYS A 217 -3.63 -4.92 -17.29
CA LYS A 217 -4.60 -3.91 -17.74
C LYS A 217 -5.91 -4.54 -18.23
N ASN A 218 -5.85 -5.71 -18.87
CA ASN A 218 -7.07 -6.43 -19.30
C ASN A 218 -7.83 -6.97 -18.07
N LEU A 219 -7.13 -7.59 -17.12
CA LEU A 219 -7.73 -8.07 -15.88
C LEU A 219 -8.40 -6.92 -15.10
N LEU A 220 -7.74 -5.76 -14.98
CA LEU A 220 -8.33 -4.58 -14.34
C LEU A 220 -9.62 -4.12 -15.05
N ARG A 221 -9.64 -4.14 -16.39
CA ARG A 221 -10.83 -3.79 -17.18
C ARG A 221 -11.98 -4.77 -16.95
N GLU A 222 -11.71 -6.07 -16.90
CA GLU A 222 -12.70 -7.10 -16.58
C GLU A 222 -13.29 -6.88 -15.17
N LEU A 223 -12.43 -6.67 -14.18
CA LEU A 223 -12.82 -6.43 -12.79
C LEU A 223 -13.63 -5.13 -12.64
N LYS A 224 -13.25 -4.06 -13.34
CA LYS A 224 -14.00 -2.79 -13.40
C LYS A 224 -15.40 -3.00 -13.99
N GLY A 225 -15.50 -3.79 -15.05
CA GLY A 225 -16.78 -4.18 -15.65
C GLY A 225 -17.69 -4.88 -14.64
N ALA A 226 -17.19 -5.96 -14.03
CA ALA A 226 -17.93 -6.72 -13.04
C ALA A 226 -18.30 -5.94 -11.77
N TYR A 227 -17.45 -4.99 -11.35
CA TYR A 227 -17.74 -4.08 -10.23
C TYR A 227 -18.96 -3.22 -10.49
N ARG A 228 -19.06 -2.67 -11.72
CA ARG A 228 -20.17 -1.80 -12.12
C ARG A 228 -21.47 -2.59 -12.32
N SER A 229 -21.40 -3.78 -12.93
CA SER A 229 -22.57 -4.63 -13.19
C SER A 229 -22.96 -5.54 -12.03
N ASN A 230 -22.18 -5.57 -10.95
CA ASN A 230 -22.31 -6.51 -9.83
C ASN A 230 -22.41 -7.98 -10.28
N SER A 231 -21.56 -8.39 -11.24
CA SER A 231 -21.65 -9.70 -11.90
C SER A 231 -20.37 -10.52 -11.79
N TYR A 232 -19.88 -10.72 -10.57
CA TYR A 232 -18.64 -11.46 -10.30
C TYR A 232 -18.73 -12.97 -10.55
N GLU A 233 -19.93 -13.55 -10.48
CA GLU A 233 -20.17 -14.98 -10.71
C GLU A 233 -19.68 -15.44 -12.08
N LYS A 234 -19.85 -14.59 -13.11
CA LYS A 234 -19.42 -14.86 -14.49
C LYS A 234 -17.89 -14.87 -14.64
N LEU A 235 -17.18 -14.10 -13.81
CA LEU A 235 -15.71 -14.09 -13.80
C LEU A 235 -15.14 -15.29 -13.06
N ALA A 236 -15.79 -15.72 -11.97
CA ALA A 236 -15.42 -16.93 -11.23
C ALA A 236 -15.68 -18.23 -12.03
N SER A 237 -16.67 -18.23 -12.94
CA SER A 237 -17.03 -19.37 -13.78
C SER A 237 -16.19 -19.54 -15.05
N ASN A 238 -15.34 -18.57 -15.42
CA ASN A 238 -14.36 -18.71 -16.51
C ASN A 238 -13.19 -19.61 -16.09
N LYS A 239 -13.53 -20.84 -15.71
CA LYS A 239 -12.64 -22.01 -15.63
C LYS A 239 -12.65 -22.68 -17.00
N LYS A 240 -11.70 -22.32 -17.86
CA LYS A 240 -11.16 -23.21 -18.88
C LYS A 240 -9.67 -22.92 -19.03
#